data_AF-A0A2X2Z7S2-F1
#
_entry.id   AF-A0A2X2Z7S2-F1
#
_cell.length_a   1.000
_cell.length_b   1.000
_cell.length_c   1.000
_cell.angle_alpha   90.00
_cell.angle_beta   90.00
_cell.angle_gamma   90.00
#
_symmetry.space_group_name_H-M   'P 1'
#
loop_
_entity.id
_entity.type
_entity.pdbx_description
1 polymer ?
#
loop_
_entity_poly.entity_id
_entity_poly.type
_entity_poly.pdbx_seq_one_letter_code
_entity_poly.pdbx_strand_id
1 'polypeptide(L)'
;MHRDFIDNIYKEKAKNDSNSRDLARTLDVLSKTVFGDVNRFIFELLQNADDSSESGNNVEVEFRLVDNYLIFAHNGKHFTKEDVEGISGIGNRASKKIRIWKRPATKE
;
A
#
# COMPACT_ATOMS: atom_id res chain seq x y z
N MET A 1 15.10 7.64 -5.51
CA MET A 1 13.95 8.35 -6.11
C MET A 1 14.22 9.85 -6.05
N HIS A 2 13.97 10.62 -7.11
CA HIS A 2 14.26 12.07 -7.14
C HIS A 2 13.13 12.88 -6.51
N ARG A 3 13.47 13.95 -5.77
CA ARG A 3 12.50 14.82 -5.09
C ARG A 3 11.49 15.44 -6.05
N ASP A 4 11.93 15.84 -7.24
CA ASP A 4 11.09 16.44 -8.28
C ASP A 4 9.91 15.56 -8.71
N PHE A 5 10.09 14.23 -8.67
CA PHE A 5 9.04 13.27 -9.00
C PHE A 5 7.92 13.28 -7.97
N ILE A 6 8.27 13.28 -6.68
CA ILE A 6 7.30 13.37 -5.57
C ILE A 6 6.59 14.73 -5.62
N ASP A 7 7.33 15.81 -5.85
CA ASP A 7 6.77 17.16 -5.95
C ASP A 7 5.80 17.28 -7.13
N ASN A 8 6.04 16.56 -8.23
CA ASN A 8 5.14 16.52 -9.37
C ASN A 8 3.84 15.77 -9.05
N ILE A 9 3.93 14.59 -8.43
CA ILE A 9 2.75 13.83 -7.98
C ILE A 9 1.93 14.67 -7.00
N TYR A 10 2.59 15.33 -6.04
CA TYR A 10 1.92 16.22 -5.11
C TYR A 10 1.20 17.36 -5.84
N LYS A 11 1.86 18.04 -6.77
CA LYS A 11 1.23 19.14 -7.54
C LYS A 11 0.05 18.67 -8.37
N GLU A 12 0.12 17.48 -8.98
CA GLU A 12 -0.97 16.91 -9.76
C GLU A 12 -2.17 16.56 -8.88
N LYS A 13 -1.94 15.84 -7.78
CA LYS A 13 -3.02 15.34 -6.90
C LYS A 13 -3.57 16.41 -5.95
N ALA A 14 -2.77 17.41 -5.59
CA ALA A 14 -3.15 18.49 -4.68
C ALA A 14 -3.71 19.74 -5.39
N LYS A 15 -3.58 19.86 -6.73
CA LYS A 15 -4.20 20.96 -7.47
C LYS A 15 -5.72 20.74 -7.60
N ASN A 16 -6.47 21.68 -7.03
CA ASN A 16 -7.92 21.70 -6.89
C ASN A 16 -8.64 22.11 -8.19
N ASP A 17 -9.75 21.41 -8.45
CA ASP A 17 -11.05 22.05 -8.70
C ASP A 17 -12.08 21.41 -7.75
N SER A 18 -13.32 21.90 -7.69
CA SER A 18 -14.44 21.53 -6.78
C SER A 18 -14.54 20.05 -6.32
N ASN A 19 -14.02 19.13 -7.13
CA ASN A 19 -13.88 17.69 -6.87
C ASN A 19 -13.00 17.32 -5.66
N SER A 20 -12.09 18.17 -5.17
CA SER A 20 -11.17 17.80 -4.08
C SER A 20 -11.85 17.59 -2.73
N ARG A 21 -12.93 18.34 -2.44
CA ARG A 21 -13.72 18.14 -1.21
C ARG A 21 -14.53 16.85 -1.27
N ASP A 22 -15.13 16.58 -2.42
CA ASP A 22 -15.90 15.35 -2.62
C ASP A 22 -14.97 14.14 -2.65
N LEU A 23 -13.77 14.27 -3.24
CA LEU A 23 -12.72 13.26 -3.16
C LEU A 23 -12.30 12.98 -1.71
N ALA A 24 -12.01 14.01 -0.91
CA ALA A 24 -11.67 13.82 0.50
C ALA A 24 -12.79 13.12 1.27
N ARG A 25 -14.05 13.50 1.01
CA ARG A 25 -15.22 12.85 1.61
C ARG A 25 -15.37 11.40 1.13
N THR A 26 -15.14 11.11 -0.14
CA THR A 26 -15.15 9.76 -0.68
C THR A 26 -14.03 8.91 -0.06
N LEU A 27 -12.83 9.46 0.10
CA LEU A 27 -11.72 8.76 0.78
C LEU A 27 -12.03 8.49 2.25
N ASP A 28 -12.66 9.42 2.96
CA ASP A 28 -13.09 9.22 4.35
C ASP A 28 -14.16 8.12 4.46
N VAL A 29 -15.17 8.14 3.58
CA VAL A 29 -16.22 7.09 3.52
C VAL A 29 -15.64 5.74 3.12
N LEU A 30 -14.77 5.69 2.12
CA LEU A 30 -14.09 4.47 1.69
C LEU A 30 -13.19 3.94 2.80
N SER A 31 -12.46 4.82 3.49
CA SER A 31 -11.61 4.44 4.62
C SER A 31 -12.46 3.79 5.72
N LYS A 32 -13.58 4.41 6.11
CA LYS A 32 -14.47 3.87 7.14
C LYS A 32 -15.17 2.57 6.71
N THR A 33 -15.51 2.43 5.44
CA THR A 33 -16.22 1.24 4.92
C THR A 33 -15.27 0.08 4.66
N VAL A 34 -14.04 0.33 4.19
CA VAL A 34 -13.04 -0.69 3.85
C VAL A 34 -12.21 -1.10 5.07
N PHE A 35 -11.86 -0.14 5.92
CA PHE A 35 -11.12 -0.37 7.17
C PHE A 35 -12.05 -0.44 8.40
N GLY A 36 -13.35 -0.70 8.20
CA GLY A 36 -14.33 -0.85 9.29
C GLY A 36 -13.96 -1.91 10.32
N ASP A 37 -13.04 -2.82 9.97
CA ASP A 37 -12.28 -3.62 10.92
C ASP A 37 -10.85 -3.05 11.02
N VAL A 38 -10.60 -2.22 12.04
CA VAL A 38 -9.31 -1.59 12.32
C VAL A 38 -8.17 -2.62 12.40
N ASN A 39 -8.47 -3.86 12.78
CA ASN A 39 -7.48 -4.93 12.85
C ASN A 39 -6.97 -5.35 11.47
N ARG A 40 -7.79 -5.20 10.43
CA ARG A 40 -7.43 -5.56 9.06
C ARG A 40 -6.26 -4.71 8.53
N PHE A 41 -6.19 -3.44 8.93
CA PHE A 41 -5.13 -2.53 8.48
C PHE A 41 -3.72 -3.05 8.83
N ILE A 42 -3.54 -3.63 10.02
CA ILE A 42 -2.25 -4.21 10.43
C ILE A 42 -1.87 -5.40 9.54
N PHE A 43 -2.83 -6.26 9.19
CA PHE A 43 -2.58 -7.38 8.29
C PHE A 43 -2.22 -6.92 6.87
N GLU A 44 -2.84 -5.86 6.36
CA GLU A 44 -2.51 -5.32 5.03
C GLU A 44 -1.09 -4.72 5.02
N LEU A 45 -0.64 -4.07 6.11
CA LEU A 45 0.75 -3.61 6.25
C LEU A 45 1.75 -4.78 6.25
N LEU A 46 1.45 -5.84 7.01
CA LEU A 46 2.28 -7.05 7.04
C LEU A 46 2.34 -7.74 5.68
N GLN A 47 1.22 -7.80 4.95
CA GLN A 47 1.20 -8.33 3.58
C GLN A 47 2.08 -7.50 2.63
N ASN A 48 2.09 -6.17 2.75
CA ASN A 48 2.98 -5.33 1.94
C ASN A 48 4.46 -5.61 2.24
N ALA A 49 4.82 -5.84 3.51
CA ALA A 49 6.18 -6.23 3.88
C ALA A 49 6.55 -7.62 3.34
N ASP A 50 5.67 -8.61 3.47
CA ASP A 50 5.88 -9.97 2.96
C ASP A 50 6.04 -10.00 1.43
N ASP A 51 5.16 -9.28 0.70
CA ASP A 51 5.21 -9.14 -0.76
C ASP A 51 6.46 -8.38 -1.24
N SER A 52 7.17 -7.65 -0.35
CA SER A 52 8.43 -6.96 -0.64
C SER A 52 9.69 -7.81 -0.45
N SER A 53 9.53 -9.09 -0.06
CA SER A 53 10.66 -10.00 0.13
C SER A 53 11.43 -10.25 -1.18
N GLU A 54 12.76 -10.18 -1.09
CA GLU A 54 13.67 -10.56 -2.18
C GLU A 54 14.28 -11.94 -1.89
N SER A 55 14.52 -12.73 -2.94
CA SER A 55 14.96 -14.12 -2.78
C SER A 55 16.21 -14.23 -1.91
N GLY A 56 16.09 -14.93 -0.79
CA GLY A 56 17.19 -15.21 0.13
C GLY A 56 17.35 -14.24 1.31
N ASN A 57 16.50 -13.21 1.41
CA ASN A 57 16.52 -12.25 2.52
C ASN A 57 15.26 -12.36 3.38
N ASN A 58 15.43 -12.34 4.70
CA ASN A 58 14.32 -12.22 5.64
C ASN A 58 13.87 -10.76 5.73
N VAL A 59 12.56 -10.53 5.68
CA VAL A 59 11.98 -9.22 5.93
C VAL A 59 11.76 -9.05 7.42
N GLU A 60 12.41 -8.04 7.99
CA GLU A 60 12.20 -7.56 9.34
C GLU A 60 11.20 -6.41 9.30
N VAL A 61 10.24 -6.44 10.23
CA VAL A 61 9.18 -5.44 10.37
C VAL A 61 9.27 -4.82 11.75
N GLU A 62 9.13 -3.50 11.80
CA GLU A 62 9.08 -2.74 13.04
C GLU A 62 7.79 -1.91 13.12
N PHE A 63 7.12 -2.01 14.27
CA PHE A 63 6.03 -1.12 14.66
C PHE A 63 6.48 -0.28 15.85
N ARG A 64 6.43 1.04 15.71
CA ARG A 64 6.66 1.99 16.82
C ARG A 64 5.42 2.83 17.03
N LEU A 65 4.90 2.81 18.25
CA LEU A 65 3.85 3.72 18.70
C LEU A 65 4.52 4.96 19.29
N VAL A 66 4.21 6.13 18.73
CA VAL A 66 4.73 7.43 19.18
C VAL A 66 3.56 8.40 19.27
N ASP A 67 3.21 8.82 20.48
CA ASP A 67 2.03 9.65 20.78
C ASP A 67 0.75 9.09 20.13
N ASN A 68 0.20 9.80 19.15
CA ASN A 68 -1.00 9.43 18.40
C ASN A 68 -0.69 8.82 17.02
N TYR A 69 0.56 8.39 16.79
CA TYR A 69 1.03 7.88 15.51
C TYR A 69 1.52 6.43 15.63
N LEU A 70 1.26 5.66 14.58
CA LEU A 70 1.88 4.37 14.33
C LEU A 70 2.91 4.54 13.21
N ILE A 71 4.18 4.32 13.54
CA ILE A 71 5.25 4.22 12.55
C ILE A 71 5.41 2.74 12.20
N PHE A 72 5.35 2.45 10.90
CA PHE A 72 5.59 1.13 10.32
C PHE A 72 6.81 1.20 9.41
N ALA A 73 7.76 0.29 9.61
CA ALA A 73 8.96 0.18 8.78
C ALA A 73 9.28 -1.30 8.49
N HIS A 74 9.86 -1.57 7.33
CA HIS A 74 10.40 -2.89 6.98
C HIS A 74 11.67 -2.73 6.13
N ASN A 75 12.51 -3.76 6.10
CA ASN A 75 13.77 -3.78 5.36
C ASN A 75 13.68 -4.51 4.00
N GLY A 76 12.46 -4.78 3.54
CA GLY A 76 12.23 -5.39 2.22
C GLY A 76 12.49 -4.41 1.07
N LYS A 77 12.12 -4.81 -0.14
CA LYS A 77 12.39 -4.06 -1.36
C LYS A 77 11.88 -2.61 -1.28
N HIS A 78 12.73 -1.66 -1.68
CA HIS A 78 12.37 -0.25 -1.80
C HIS A 78 11.34 -0.01 -2.92
N PHE A 79 10.44 0.94 -2.70
CA PHE A 79 9.48 1.36 -3.72
C PHE A 79 10.15 1.86 -5.01
N THR A 80 9.65 1.37 -6.14
CA THR A 80 9.95 1.93 -7.46
C THR A 80 9.08 3.15 -7.75
N LYS A 81 9.26 3.79 -8.91
CA LYS A 81 8.39 4.91 -9.32
C LYS A 81 6.95 4.43 -9.55
N GLU A 82 6.81 3.26 -10.15
CA GLU A 82 5.54 2.62 -10.45
C GLU A 82 4.77 2.27 -9.16
N ASP A 83 5.48 1.81 -8.12
CA ASP A 83 4.88 1.57 -6.80
C ASP A 83 4.29 2.87 -6.22
N VAL A 84 5.06 3.96 -6.27
CA VAL A 84 4.63 5.27 -5.75
C VAL A 84 3.46 5.86 -6.54
N GLU A 85 3.46 5.73 -7.87
CA GLU A 85 2.32 6.11 -8.71
C GLU A 85 1.08 5.26 -8.41
N GLY A 86 1.26 3.96 -8.19
CA GLY A 86 0.18 3.01 -7.87
C GLY A 86 -0.51 3.34 -6.54
N ILE A 87 0.25 3.55 -5.48
CA ILE A 87 -0.31 3.89 -4.15
C ILE A 87 -0.86 5.32 -4.08
N SER A 88 -0.38 6.23 -4.92
CA SER A 88 -0.86 7.62 -5.00
C SER A 88 -2.08 7.78 -5.91
N GLY A 89 -2.50 6.72 -6.61
CA GLY A 89 -3.66 6.68 -7.48
C GLY A 89 -4.87 6.02 -6.83
N ILE A 90 -6.08 6.51 -7.10
CA ILE A 90 -7.31 5.89 -6.62
C ILE A 90 -7.66 4.71 -7.55
N GLY A 91 -7.84 3.52 -6.99
CA GLY A 91 -8.30 2.35 -7.74
C GLY A 91 -7.23 1.63 -8.57
N ASN A 92 -5.97 2.06 -8.54
CA ASN A 92 -4.86 1.40 -9.23
C ASN A 92 -4.34 0.20 -8.41
N ARG A 93 -5.18 -0.82 -8.25
CA ARG A 93 -4.67 -2.14 -7.86
C ARG A 93 -4.01 -2.75 -9.10
N ALA A 94 -2.70 -2.56 -9.25
CA ALA A 94 -1.89 -3.32 -10.21
C ALA A 94 -1.74 -4.78 -9.74
N SER A 95 -2.86 -5.45 -9.49
CA SER A 95 -2.88 -6.84 -9.04
C SER A 95 -2.65 -7.77 -10.22
N LYS A 96 -1.40 -7.97 -10.64
CA LYS A 96 -1.02 -9.23 -11.30
C LYS A 96 -0.86 -10.33 -10.24
N LYS A 97 -1.96 -10.73 -9.60
CA LYS A 97 -2.01 -11.95 -8.76
C LYS A 97 -3.07 -12.89 -9.32
N ILE A 98 -2.74 -13.57 -10.43
CA ILE A 98 -3.39 -14.85 -10.74
C ILE A 98 -2.68 -15.90 -9.88
N ARG A 99 -3.17 -16.12 -8.66
CA ARG A 99 -2.80 -17.31 -7.86
C ARG A 99 -3.65 -18.49 -8.34
N ILE A 100 -3.22 -19.17 -9.41
CA ILE A 100 -3.71 -20.51 -9.69
C ILE A 100 -3.06 -21.44 -8.66
N TRP A 101 -3.81 -21.78 -7.61
CA TRP A 101 -3.42 -22.84 -6.69
C TRP A 101 -3.51 -24.18 -7.44
N LYS A 102 -2.41 -24.62 -8.08
CA LYS A 102 -2.33 -26.00 -8.57
C LYS A 102 -2.03 -26.90 -7.37
N ARG A 103 -3.06 -27.57 -6.85
CA ARG A 103 -2.87 -28.71 -5.95
C ARG A 103 -1.92 -29.72 -6.62
N PRO A 104 -0.83 -30.15 -5.96
CA PRO A 104 -0.07 -31.29 -6.46
C PRO A 104 -0.96 -32.52 -6.41
N ALA A 105 -1.06 -33.24 -7.54
CA ALA A 105 -1.73 -34.53 -7.59
C ALA A 105 -0.99 -35.49 -6.67
N THR A 106 -1.65 -35.95 -5.61
CA THR A 106 -1.22 -37.13 -4.86
C THR A 106 -1.30 -38.31 -5.81
N LYS A 107 -0.14 -38.91 -6.13
CA LYS A 107 -0.10 -40.23 -6.73
C LYS A 107 -0.34 -41.25 -5.62
N GLU A 108 -1.51 -41.85 -5.63
CA GLU A 108 -1.70 -43.21 -5.09
C GLU A 108 -1.00 -44.22 -6.00
#